data_AF-A0A9E6AVC7-F1
#
_entry.id   AF-A0A9E6AVC7-F1
#
_cell.length_a   1.000
_cell.length_b   1.000
_cell.length_c   1.000
_cell.angle_alpha   90.00
_cell.angle_beta   90.00
_cell.angle_gamma   90.00
#
_symmetry.space_group_name_H-M   'P 1'
#
loop_
_entity.id
_entity.type
_entity.pdbx_description
1 polymer ?
#
loop_
_entity_poly.entity_id
_entity_poly.type
_entity_poly.pdbx_seq_one_letter_code
_entity_poly.pdbx_strand_id
1 'polypeptide(L)'
;MYVKSKWNLAALAIMALTVVAHAFGGGPEIWEPVFASGLNETVRISMGLVWHGLTGLFIVMTALGAVAYFKPDLSAGINLSMVLTNLTFGLLALIYGYVSTGNVWVLPQWILFLPMAIFTFLALKTALKHTLKKGH
;
A
#
# COMPACT_ATOMS: atom_id res chain seq x y z
N MET A 1 -8.89 16.95 -23.84
CA MET A 1 -8.59 15.49 -23.78
C MET A 1 -7.72 15.24 -22.55
N TYR A 2 -8.17 14.43 -21.59
CA TYR A 2 -7.38 14.14 -20.39
C TYR A 2 -6.27 13.14 -20.70
N VAL A 3 -5.04 13.47 -20.31
CA VAL A 3 -3.90 12.55 -20.41
C VAL A 3 -3.86 11.71 -19.14
N LYS A 4 -4.04 10.39 -19.27
CA LYS A 4 -3.95 9.46 -18.15
C LYS A 4 -2.57 9.52 -17.52
N SER A 5 -2.52 9.65 -16.18
CA SER A 5 -1.26 9.69 -15.44
C SER A 5 -0.60 8.31 -15.46
N LYS A 6 0.58 8.21 -16.08
CA LYS A 6 1.43 7.00 -16.01
C LYS A 6 1.77 6.60 -14.57
N TRP A 7 1.79 7.58 -13.65
CA TRP A 7 2.05 7.35 -12.24
C TRP A 7 0.86 6.72 -11.51
N ASN A 8 -0.39 7.05 -11.90
CA ASN A 8 -1.56 6.33 -11.40
C ASN A 8 -1.52 4.86 -11.83
N LEU A 9 -1.09 4.59 -13.07
CA LEU A 9 -0.94 3.20 -13.55
C LEU A 9 0.16 2.45 -12.80
N ALA A 10 1.32 3.10 -12.58
CA ALA A 10 2.40 2.52 -11.79
C ALA A 10 1.97 2.23 -10.34
N ALA A 11 1.28 3.17 -9.70
CA ALA A 11 0.73 3.01 -8.35
C ALA A 11 -0.28 1.84 -8.28
N LEU A 12 -1.21 1.78 -9.24
CA LEU A 12 -2.16 0.67 -9.38
C LEU A 12 -1.43 -0.67 -9.52
N ALA A 13 -0.45 -0.76 -10.42
CA ALA A 13 0.27 -2.00 -10.69
C ALA A 13 1.02 -2.50 -9.45
N ILE A 14 1.74 -1.62 -8.74
CA ILE A 14 2.48 -2.03 -7.54
C ILE A 14 1.54 -2.45 -6.40
N MET A 15 0.39 -1.79 -6.23
CA MET A 15 -0.60 -2.17 -5.22
C MET A 15 -1.19 -3.54 -5.53
N ALA A 16 -1.55 -3.79 -6.79
CA ALA A 16 -2.06 -5.09 -7.23
C ALA A 16 -1.04 -6.22 -7.02
N LEU A 17 0.23 -5.97 -7.39
CA LEU A 17 1.31 -6.92 -7.14
C LEU A 17 1.52 -7.19 -5.65
N THR A 18 1.35 -6.18 -4.80
CA THR A 18 1.49 -6.34 -3.34
C THR A 18 0.36 -7.17 -2.74
N VAL A 19 -0.88 -7.07 -3.25
CA VAL A 19 -1.95 -8.00 -2.84
C VAL A 19 -1.50 -9.45 -3.02
N VAL A 20 -0.94 -9.77 -4.20
CA VAL A 20 -0.47 -11.12 -4.52
C VAL A 20 0.72 -11.51 -3.64
N ALA A 21 1.73 -10.64 -3.52
CA ALA A 21 2.92 -10.91 -2.72
C ALA A 21 2.58 -11.10 -1.23
N HIS A 22 1.67 -10.31 -0.67
CA HIS A 22 1.24 -10.41 0.71
C HIS A 22 0.42 -11.69 0.95
N ALA A 23 -0.62 -11.92 0.15
CA ALA A 23 -1.54 -13.03 0.36
C ALA A 23 -0.89 -14.41 0.11
N PHE A 24 -0.08 -14.54 -0.94
CA PHE A 24 0.47 -15.81 -1.38
C PHE A 24 1.96 -16.00 -1.06
N GLY A 25 2.75 -14.92 -1.08
CA GLY A 25 4.16 -14.98 -0.70
C GLY A 25 4.32 -14.97 0.82
N GLY A 26 3.70 -13.99 1.48
CA GLY A 26 3.79 -13.84 2.92
C GLY A 26 2.98 -14.88 3.71
N GLY A 27 1.98 -15.52 3.11
CA GLY A 27 1.13 -16.50 3.78
C GLY A 27 1.93 -17.66 4.37
N PRO A 28 2.67 -18.43 3.56
CA PRO A 28 3.51 -19.53 4.03
C PRO A 28 4.68 -19.09 4.93
N GLU A 29 5.25 -17.91 4.67
CA GLU A 29 6.44 -17.43 5.40
C GLU A 29 6.10 -16.85 6.78
N ILE A 30 4.95 -16.18 6.91
CA ILE A 30 4.59 -15.40 8.11
C ILE A 30 3.31 -15.91 8.75
N TRP A 31 2.22 -16.01 7.98
CA TRP A 31 0.90 -16.32 8.57
C TRP A 31 0.78 -17.77 9.03
N GLU A 32 1.22 -18.73 8.22
CA GLU A 32 1.18 -20.16 8.58
C GLU A 32 1.99 -20.47 9.85
N PRO A 33 3.24 -19.98 10.02
CA PRO A 33 3.97 -20.14 11.27
C PRO A 33 3.29 -19.47 12.47
N VAL A 34 2.71 -18.28 12.30
CA VAL A 34 1.96 -17.61 13.38
C VAL A 34 0.72 -18.43 13.77
N PHE A 35 0.00 -18.97 12.80
CA PHE A 35 -1.19 -19.80 13.04
C PHE A 35 -0.83 -21.12 13.73
N ALA A 36 0.25 -21.78 13.30
CA ALA A 36 0.73 -23.03 13.87
C ALA A 36 1.45 -22.85 15.22
N SER A 37 1.77 -21.61 15.61
CA SER A 37 2.48 -21.33 16.86
C SER A 37 1.66 -21.67 18.11
N GLY A 38 2.37 -21.87 19.23
CA GLY A 38 1.79 -22.02 20.57
C GLY A 38 1.30 -20.71 21.21
N LEU A 39 1.08 -19.65 20.43
CA LEU A 39 0.55 -18.39 20.95
C LEU A 39 -0.85 -18.59 21.56
N ASN A 40 -1.17 -17.77 22.56
CA ASN A 40 -2.51 -17.70 23.12
C ASN A 40 -3.54 -17.43 22.00
N GLU A 41 -4.71 -18.06 22.08
CA GLU A 41 -5.75 -18.00 21.06
C GLU A 41 -6.15 -16.56 20.69
N THR A 42 -6.32 -15.69 21.69
CA THR A 42 -6.66 -14.27 21.47
C THR A 42 -5.59 -13.55 20.65
N VAL A 43 -4.31 -13.83 20.93
CA VAL A 43 -3.19 -13.24 20.20
C VAL A 43 -3.17 -13.74 18.76
N ARG A 44 -3.33 -15.06 18.56
CA ARG A 44 -3.35 -15.68 17.22
C ARG A 44 -4.50 -15.16 16.36
N ILE A 45 -5.71 -15.05 16.92
CA ILE A 45 -6.87 -14.48 16.22
C ILE A 45 -6.62 -13.01 15.87
N SER A 46 -6.07 -12.23 16.79
CA SER A 46 -5.74 -10.82 16.55
C SER A 46 -4.73 -10.66 15.41
N MET A 47 -3.69 -11.50 15.36
CA MET A 47 -2.74 -11.51 14.26
C MET A 47 -3.38 -11.89 12.93
N GLY A 48 -4.32 -12.85 12.93
CA GLY A 48 -5.08 -13.21 11.73
C GLY A 48 -5.96 -12.08 11.21
N LEU A 49 -6.62 -11.35 12.11
CA LEU A 49 -7.40 -10.18 11.75
C LEU A 49 -6.51 -9.10 11.12
N VAL A 50 -5.33 -8.83 11.70
CA VAL A 50 -4.36 -7.87 11.12
C VAL A 50 -3.87 -8.34 9.76
N TRP A 51 -3.54 -9.63 9.62
CA TRP A 51 -3.06 -10.22 8.37
C TRP A 51 -4.07 -10.09 7.22
N HIS A 52 -5.30 -10.56 7.44
CA HIS A 52 -6.36 -10.48 6.45
C HIS A 52 -6.87 -9.04 6.25
N GLY A 53 -6.88 -8.23 7.32
CA GLY A 53 -7.21 -6.83 7.27
C GLY A 53 -6.28 -6.04 6.32
N LEU A 54 -4.97 -6.33 6.35
CA LEU A 54 -4.03 -5.74 5.40
C LEU A 54 -4.22 -6.23 3.97
N THR A 55 -4.57 -7.50 3.79
CA THR A 55 -4.96 -8.01 2.46
C THR A 55 -6.14 -7.20 1.91
N GLY A 56 -7.17 -6.98 2.74
CA GLY A 56 -8.32 -6.14 2.39
C GLY A 56 -7.93 -4.70 2.09
N LEU A 57 -7.04 -4.11 2.89
CA LEU A 57 -6.52 -2.75 2.66
C LEU A 57 -5.82 -2.64 1.30
N PHE A 58 -4.96 -3.59 0.93
CA PHE A 58 -4.28 -3.58 -0.37
C PHE A 58 -5.26 -3.73 -1.53
N ILE A 59 -6.31 -4.54 -1.39
CA ILE A 59 -7.37 -4.68 -2.40
C ILE A 59 -8.10 -3.34 -2.57
N VAL A 60 -8.49 -2.68 -1.47
CA VAL A 60 -9.15 -1.37 -1.50
C VAL A 60 -8.25 -0.32 -2.15
N MET A 61 -6.97 -0.27 -1.78
CA MET A 61 -6.00 0.64 -2.38
C MET A 61 -5.82 0.39 -3.88
N THR A 62 -5.78 -0.87 -4.29
CA THR A 62 -5.74 -1.26 -5.72
C THR A 62 -6.98 -0.74 -6.46
N ALA A 63 -8.17 -0.95 -5.90
CA ALA A 63 -9.42 -0.45 -6.47
C ALA A 63 -9.44 1.10 -6.55
N LEU A 64 -8.98 1.79 -5.51
CA LEU A 64 -8.83 3.25 -5.49
C LEU A 64 -7.82 3.74 -6.52
N GLY A 65 -6.70 3.03 -6.71
CA GLY A 65 -5.73 3.32 -7.78
C GLY A 65 -6.35 3.22 -9.16
N ALA A 66 -7.21 2.21 -9.41
CA ALA A 66 -7.96 2.09 -10.65
C ALA A 66 -8.95 3.26 -10.82
N VAL A 67 -9.69 3.63 -9.77
CA VAL A 67 -10.59 4.80 -9.79
C VAL A 67 -9.80 6.07 -10.10
N ALA A 68 -8.66 6.33 -9.45
CA ALA A 68 -7.82 7.49 -9.71
C ALA A 68 -7.28 7.52 -11.15
N TYR A 69 -7.00 6.35 -11.74
CA TYR A 69 -6.57 6.24 -13.13
C TYR A 69 -7.68 6.57 -14.14
N PHE A 70 -8.92 6.12 -13.89
CA PHE A 70 -10.06 6.30 -14.81
C PHE A 70 -10.91 7.54 -14.53
N LYS A 71 -10.85 8.11 -13.32
CA LYS A 71 -11.64 9.27 -12.85
C LYS A 71 -10.71 10.41 -12.41
N PRO A 72 -10.27 11.24 -13.36
CA PRO A 72 -9.27 12.28 -13.13
C PRO A 72 -9.64 13.29 -12.05
N ASP A 73 -10.91 13.66 -11.98
CA ASP A 73 -11.39 14.70 -11.07
C ASP A 73 -11.36 14.23 -9.60
N LEU A 74 -11.32 12.91 -9.36
CA LEU A 74 -11.14 12.31 -8.02
C LEU A 74 -9.66 12.00 -7.71
N SER A 75 -8.79 12.03 -8.72
CA SER A 75 -7.41 11.54 -8.62
C SER A 75 -6.60 12.27 -7.55
N ALA A 76 -6.79 13.58 -7.37
CA ALA A 76 -6.02 14.34 -6.40
C ALA A 76 -6.33 13.91 -4.96
N GLY A 77 -7.62 13.83 -4.59
CA GLY A 77 -8.02 13.41 -3.25
C GLY A 77 -7.59 11.98 -2.94
N ILE A 78 -7.84 11.05 -3.88
CA ILE A 78 -7.46 9.64 -3.72
C ILE A 78 -5.94 9.48 -3.54
N ASN A 79 -5.13 10.14 -4.38
CA ASN A 79 -3.68 10.04 -4.25
C ASN A 79 -3.15 10.70 -2.99
N LEU A 80 -3.74 11.81 -2.51
CA LEU A 80 -3.34 12.39 -1.23
C LEU A 80 -3.54 11.41 -0.08
N SER A 81 -4.72 10.77 0.01
CA SER A 81 -4.99 9.75 1.02
C SER A 81 -3.99 8.59 0.93
N MET A 82 -3.74 8.09 -0.28
CA MET A 82 -2.81 6.98 -0.48
C MET A 82 -1.36 7.37 -0.15
N VAL A 83 -0.91 8.59 -0.44
CA VAL A 83 0.43 9.05 -0.05
C VAL A 83 0.61 8.98 1.46
N LEU A 84 -0.36 9.53 2.21
CA LEU A 84 -0.29 9.57 3.67
C LEU A 84 -0.31 8.16 4.26
N THR A 85 -1.23 7.31 3.83
CA THR A 85 -1.32 5.92 4.29
C THR A 85 -0.03 5.15 3.99
N ASN A 86 0.44 5.18 2.74
CA ASN A 86 1.62 4.44 2.32
C ASN A 86 2.89 4.93 3.02
N LEU A 87 3.06 6.23 3.16
CA LEU A 87 4.22 6.79 3.84
C LEU A 87 4.21 6.40 5.32
N THR A 88 3.07 6.45 6.00
CA THR A 88 2.95 6.01 7.39
C THR A 88 3.32 4.54 7.55
N PHE A 89 2.74 3.63 6.76
CA PHE A 89 3.07 2.21 6.85
C PHE A 89 4.52 1.91 6.47
N GLY A 90 5.05 2.57 5.44
CA GLY A 90 6.45 2.40 5.02
C GLY A 90 7.43 2.86 6.11
N LEU A 91 7.17 4.00 6.76
CA LEU A 91 7.99 4.47 7.87
C LEU A 91 7.88 3.56 9.09
N LEU A 92 6.67 3.12 9.44
CA LEU A 92 6.48 2.16 10.54
C LEU A 92 7.22 0.86 10.29
N ALA A 93 7.19 0.33 9.06
CA ALA A 93 7.90 -0.87 8.68
C ALA A 93 9.42 -0.72 8.85
N LEU A 94 10.00 0.41 8.42
CA LEU A 94 11.42 0.68 8.62
C LEU A 94 11.79 0.79 10.10
N ILE A 95 10.99 1.54 10.88
CA ILE A 95 11.24 1.76 12.31
C ILE A 95 11.13 0.44 13.07
N TYR A 96 10.02 -0.30 12.94
CA TYR A 96 9.84 -1.56 13.63
C TYR A 96 10.83 -2.64 13.16
N GLY A 97 11.08 -2.74 11.86
CA GLY A 97 12.07 -3.67 11.33
C GLY A 97 13.45 -3.44 11.96
N TYR A 98 13.90 -2.19 12.01
CA TYR A 98 15.18 -1.84 12.62
C TYR A 98 15.19 -2.01 14.14
N VAL A 99 14.20 -1.48 14.86
CA VAL A 99 14.17 -1.53 16.33
C VAL A 99 14.01 -2.96 16.85
N SER A 100 13.23 -3.80 16.17
CA SER A 100 12.95 -5.17 16.64
C SER A 100 14.02 -6.19 16.22
N THR A 101 14.71 -5.97 15.10
CA THR A 101 15.63 -6.99 14.53
C THR A 101 17.03 -6.47 14.18
N GLY A 102 17.25 -5.15 14.25
CA GLY A 102 18.48 -4.51 13.77
C GLY A 102 18.58 -4.43 12.23
N ASN A 103 17.59 -4.92 11.49
CA ASN A 103 17.63 -5.05 10.04
C ASN A 103 16.27 -4.76 9.39
N VAL A 104 16.22 -3.77 8.49
CA VAL A 104 14.99 -3.38 7.78
C VAL A 104 14.55 -4.40 6.73
N TRP A 105 15.44 -5.30 6.31
CA TRP A 105 15.19 -6.28 5.26
C TRP A 105 14.57 -7.59 5.76
N VAL A 106 14.32 -7.73 7.07
CA VAL A 106 13.68 -8.94 7.62
C VAL A 106 12.25 -9.10 7.12
N LEU A 107 11.62 -8.01 6.71
CA LEU A 107 10.23 -7.95 6.27
C LEU A 107 10.13 -7.20 4.93
N PRO A 108 10.74 -7.74 3.85
CA PRO A 108 10.94 -7.01 2.60
C PRO A 108 9.64 -6.60 1.91
N GLN A 109 8.55 -7.37 2.10
CA GLN A 109 7.22 -7.06 1.59
C GLN A 109 6.65 -5.74 2.15
N TRP A 110 7.08 -5.31 3.33
CA TRP A 110 6.60 -4.07 3.97
C TRP A 110 7.31 -2.83 3.46
N ILE A 111 8.50 -3.00 2.90
CA ILE A 111 9.23 -1.90 2.23
C ILE A 111 8.45 -1.44 0.98
N LEU A 112 7.58 -2.29 0.40
CA LEU A 112 6.77 -1.96 -0.77
C LEU A 112 5.81 -0.78 -0.55
N PHE A 113 5.48 -0.44 0.69
CA PHE A 113 4.74 0.79 1.00
C PHE A 113 5.49 2.06 0.56
N LEU A 114 6.83 2.07 0.55
CA LEU A 114 7.62 3.23 0.12
C LEU A 114 7.51 3.53 -1.39
N PRO A 115 7.74 2.57 -2.31
CA PRO A 115 7.51 2.82 -3.73
C PRO A 115 6.04 3.12 -4.04
N MET A 116 5.07 2.57 -3.30
CA MET A 116 3.68 3.00 -3.39
C MET A 116 3.50 4.47 -3.03
N ALA A 117 4.09 4.93 -1.92
CA ALA A 117 4.06 6.34 -1.51
C ALA A 117 4.67 7.25 -2.59
N ILE A 118 5.80 6.83 -3.19
CA ILE A 118 6.46 7.58 -4.26
C ILE A 118 5.56 7.69 -5.49
N PHE A 119 5.00 6.59 -6.00
CA PHE A 119 4.17 6.63 -7.20
C PHE A 119 2.88 7.41 -7.00
N THR A 120 2.24 7.25 -5.85
CA THR A 120 1.03 8.01 -5.50
C THR A 120 1.33 9.50 -5.31
N PHE A 121 2.51 9.87 -4.80
CA PHE A 121 2.94 11.27 -4.71
C PHE A 121 3.19 11.89 -6.10
N LEU A 122 3.87 11.16 -7.00
CA LEU A 122 4.07 11.62 -8.37
C LEU A 122 2.74 11.74 -9.14
N ALA A 123 1.80 10.84 -8.88
CA ALA A 123 0.45 10.91 -9.40
C ALA A 123 -0.31 12.12 -8.84
N LEU A 124 -0.23 12.40 -7.54
CA LEU A 124 -0.81 13.58 -6.91
C LEU A 124 -0.30 14.87 -7.55
N LYS A 125 1.03 15.03 -7.72
CA LYS A 125 1.61 16.20 -8.38
C LYS A 125 1.07 16.39 -9.80
N THR A 126 0.83 15.29 -10.51
CA THR A 126 0.26 15.31 -11.86
C THR A 126 -1.21 15.74 -11.83
N ALA A 127 -1.99 15.20 -10.89
CA ALA A 127 -3.41 15.54 -10.71
C ALA A 127 -3.60 17.02 -10.33
N LEU A 128 -2.83 17.55 -9.38
CA LEU A 128 -2.92 18.95 -8.94
C LEU A 128 -2.62 19.93 -10.07
N LYS A 129 -1.59 19.65 -10.89
CA LYS A 129 -1.28 20.47 -12.08
C LYS A 129 -2.44 20.52 -13.06
N HIS A 130 -3.19 19.44 -13.19
CA HIS A 130 -4.35 19.38 -14.08
C HIS A 130 -5.54 20.16 -13.52
N THR A 131 -5.81 20.07 -12.21
CA THR A 131 -6.88 20.85 -11.56
C THR A 131 -6.63 22.35 -11.69
N LEU A 132 -5.39 22.81 -11.46
CA LEU A 132 -5.03 24.23 -11.60
C LEU A 132 -5.25 24.76 -13.03
N LYS A 133 -5.00 23.94 -14.06
CA LYS A 133 -5.25 24.31 -15.47
C LYS A 133 -6.72 24.38 -15.86
N LYS A 134 -7.62 23.71 -15.14
CA LYS A 134 -9.08 23.76 -15.40
C LYS A 134 -9.76 24.96 -14.74
N GLY A 135 -9.12 25.59 -13.75
CA GLY A 135 -9.67 26.72 -12.99
C GLY A 135 -9.40 28.10 -13.59
N HIS A 136 -8.73 28.16 -14.75
CA HIS A 136 -8.49 29.36 -15.57
C HIS A 136 -9.17 29.14 -16.92
#